data_AF-A0A6F8SNB5-F1
#
_entry.id   AF-A0A6F8SNB5-F1
#
_cell.length_a   1.000
_cell.length_b   1.000
_cell.length_c   1.000
_cell.angle_alpha   90.00
_cell.angle_beta   90.00
_cell.angle_gamma   90.00
#
_symmetry.space_group_name_H-M   'P 1'
#
loop_
_entity.id
_entity.type
_entity.pdbx_description
1 polymer ?
#
loop_
_entity_poly.entity_id
_entity_poly.type
_entity_poly.pdbx_seq_one_letter_code
_entity_poly.pdbx_strand_id
1 'polypeptide(L)'
;MIDRKAFRSLSSGLYLITAKAGERRCGCVVNTLVQVASEPATLSVSLNKENATTAAILESGRFAATVLAEDAPMELIGTFGFHTSADTDKFAACASAVDGAEVPYVTEHGLARFSVRVTETIDVGSHYLFVGVVEEAEVLSAGDPLTYAYYHAVKGGKTPPKAATYNNGDEAAVPGVTETAAGAPEAGKKIAWRCTICGYIEEGYPDGLPEGYMCPICGAPREMFERVEL
;
A
#
# COMPACT_ATOMS: atom_id res chain seq x y z
N MET A 1 12.22 -18.45 -20.96
CA MET A 1 10.83 -18.42 -20.45
C MET A 1 10.88 -17.86 -19.05
N ILE A 2 9.98 -16.95 -18.68
CA ILE A 2 9.90 -16.39 -17.32
C ILE A 2 8.77 -17.12 -16.59
N ASP A 3 9.07 -17.88 -15.54
CA ASP A 3 8.06 -18.39 -14.61
C ASP A 3 7.69 -17.29 -13.63
N ARG A 4 6.54 -16.65 -13.86
CA ARG A 4 6.03 -15.55 -13.05
C ARG A 4 5.75 -15.95 -11.59
N LYS A 5 5.58 -17.24 -11.29
CA LYS A 5 5.38 -17.71 -9.93
C LYS A 5 6.63 -17.54 -9.06
N ALA A 6 7.82 -17.47 -9.66
CA ALA A 6 9.07 -17.27 -8.92
C ALA A 6 9.12 -15.95 -8.16
N PHE A 7 8.49 -14.87 -8.67
CA PHE A 7 8.46 -13.57 -7.99
C PHE A 7 7.68 -13.60 -6.67
N ARG A 8 6.88 -14.63 -6.41
CA ARG A 8 6.08 -14.80 -5.19
C ARG A 8 6.93 -15.11 -3.96
N SER A 9 8.16 -15.58 -4.14
CA SER A 9 9.08 -15.87 -3.01
C SER A 9 9.81 -14.64 -2.50
N LEU A 10 9.72 -13.50 -3.20
CA LEU A 10 10.32 -12.25 -2.76
C LEU A 10 9.55 -11.71 -1.55
N SER A 11 10.25 -11.59 -0.43
CA SER A 11 9.69 -11.05 0.80
C SER A 11 9.81 -9.52 0.82
N SER A 12 8.78 -8.86 1.35
CA SER A 12 8.74 -7.41 1.49
C SER A 12 7.78 -7.00 2.61
N GLY A 13 8.02 -5.82 3.18
CA GLY A 13 7.05 -5.10 4.00
C GLY A 13 6.01 -4.37 3.14
N LEU A 14 5.11 -3.65 3.81
CA LEU A 14 4.19 -2.71 3.20
C LEU A 14 4.41 -1.32 3.80
N TYR A 15 4.56 -0.32 2.93
CA TYR A 15 5.00 1.01 3.32
C TYR A 15 4.14 2.06 2.64
N LEU A 16 3.95 3.18 3.31
CA LEU A 16 3.36 4.37 2.73
C LEU A 16 4.47 5.35 2.36
N ILE A 17 4.55 5.70 1.07
CA ILE A 17 5.46 6.73 0.57
C ILE A 17 4.66 7.98 0.31
N THR A 18 5.16 9.09 0.84
CA THR A 18 4.51 10.39 0.80
C THR A 18 5.48 11.46 0.34
N ALA A 19 4.97 12.45 -0.38
CA ALA A 19 5.73 13.54 -0.96
C ALA A 19 4.83 14.78 -1.09
N LYS A 20 5.44 15.94 -1.36
CA LYS A 20 4.74 17.21 -1.54
C LYS A 20 5.15 17.83 -2.90
N ALA A 21 4.17 18.31 -3.66
CA ALA A 21 4.36 19.05 -4.92
C ALA A 21 3.61 20.39 -4.83
N GLY A 22 4.32 21.50 -4.70
CA GLY A 22 3.73 22.75 -4.21
C GLY A 22 2.92 22.51 -2.93
N GLU A 23 1.63 22.85 -2.91
CA GLU A 23 0.74 22.57 -1.77
C GLU A 23 0.08 21.18 -1.80
N ARG A 24 0.22 20.43 -2.89
CA ARG A 24 -0.43 19.12 -3.04
C ARG A 24 0.32 18.06 -2.25
N ARG A 25 -0.41 17.41 -1.33
CA ARG A 25 0.06 16.23 -0.59
C ARG A 25 -0.18 14.99 -1.45
N CYS A 26 0.86 14.21 -1.68
CA CYS A 26 0.78 12.98 -2.46
C CYS A 26 1.20 11.78 -1.61
N GLY A 27 0.54 10.64 -1.81
CA GLY A 27 1.00 9.39 -1.22
C GLY A 27 0.60 8.15 -2.03
N CYS A 28 1.40 7.10 -1.92
CA CYS A 28 1.06 5.77 -2.43
C CYS A 28 1.64 4.66 -1.56
N VAL A 29 0.93 3.53 -1.49
CA VAL A 29 1.44 2.30 -0.87
C VAL A 29 2.42 1.61 -1.80
N VAL A 30 3.53 1.12 -1.25
CA VAL A 30 4.55 0.33 -1.96
C VAL A 30 5.00 -0.86 -1.10
N ASN A 31 5.53 -1.89 -1.73
CA ASN A 31 6.25 -2.98 -1.05
C ASN A 31 7.75 -3.03 -1.38
N THR A 32 8.25 -2.06 -2.16
CA THR A 32 9.60 -2.04 -2.71
C THR A 32 10.54 -1.06 -2.01
N LEU A 33 10.30 -0.77 -0.73
CA LEU A 33 11.22 0.02 0.11
C LEU A 33 12.24 -0.90 0.78
N VAL A 34 13.52 -0.55 0.70
CA VAL A 34 14.61 -1.28 1.35
C VAL A 34 15.76 -0.34 1.72
N GLN A 35 16.41 -0.57 2.85
CA GLN A 35 17.67 0.09 3.18
C GLN A 35 18.82 -0.51 2.36
N VAL A 36 19.58 0.34 1.66
CA VAL A 36 20.64 -0.08 0.73
C VAL A 36 22.05 0.25 1.22
N ALA A 37 22.19 1.16 2.18
CA ALA A 37 23.45 1.43 2.85
C ALA A 37 23.23 1.84 4.32
N SER A 38 24.22 1.53 5.16
CA SER A 38 24.24 1.92 6.57
C SER A 38 24.91 3.27 6.81
N GLU A 39 25.89 3.66 5.98
CA GLU A 39 26.62 4.92 6.12
C GLU A 39 26.89 5.61 4.77
N PRO A 40 26.26 6.78 4.51
CA PRO A 40 25.12 7.30 5.27
C PRO A 40 23.92 6.34 5.19
N ALA A 41 23.02 6.39 6.18
CA ALA A 41 21.79 5.59 6.15
C ALA A 41 21.00 5.95 4.88
N THR A 42 20.80 4.97 3.99
CA THR A 42 20.27 5.20 2.65
C THR A 42 19.14 4.23 2.36
N LEU A 43 18.01 4.74 1.89
CA LEU A 43 16.86 3.96 1.45
C LEU A 43 16.75 3.99 -0.08
N SER A 44 16.21 2.91 -0.64
CA SER A 44 15.74 2.88 -2.03
C SER A 44 14.26 2.53 -2.09
N VAL A 45 13.55 3.12 -3.05
CA VAL A 45 12.13 2.85 -3.28
C VAL A 45 11.80 2.92 -4.76
N SER A 46 11.04 1.93 -5.26
CA SER A 46 10.62 1.86 -6.66
C SER A 46 9.17 2.29 -6.82
N LEU A 47 8.92 3.35 -7.60
CA LEU A 47 7.58 3.89 -7.86
C LEU A 47 7.30 3.99 -9.35
N ASN A 48 6.06 3.69 -9.73
CA ASN A 48 5.61 3.78 -11.12
C ASN A 48 5.65 5.22 -11.62
N LYS A 49 6.09 5.42 -12.86
CA LYS A 49 6.24 6.75 -13.47
C LYS A 49 4.94 7.54 -13.55
N GLU A 50 3.80 6.86 -13.59
CA GLU A 50 2.48 7.48 -13.70
C GLU A 50 1.85 7.85 -12.35
N ASN A 51 2.51 7.60 -11.23
CA ASN A 51 1.97 7.97 -9.93
C ASN A 51 2.15 9.48 -9.68
N ALA A 52 1.11 10.16 -9.17
CA ALA A 52 1.22 11.54 -8.72
C ALA A 52 2.32 11.72 -7.64
N THR A 53 2.53 10.70 -6.80
CA THR A 53 3.63 10.66 -5.82
C THR A 53 5.00 10.68 -6.49
N THR A 54 5.17 9.97 -7.60
CA THR A 54 6.44 9.97 -8.36
C THR A 54 6.76 11.37 -8.90
N ALA A 55 5.77 12.04 -9.49
CA ALA A 55 5.93 13.41 -9.94
C ALA A 55 6.30 14.35 -8.78
N ALA A 56 5.67 14.19 -7.61
CA ALA A 56 5.99 14.99 -6.43
C ALA A 56 7.40 14.75 -5.88
N ILE A 57 7.90 13.51 -5.93
CA ILE A 57 9.29 13.21 -5.52
C ILE A 57 10.28 13.82 -6.53
N LEU A 58 10.01 13.73 -7.83
CA LEU A 58 10.86 14.34 -8.86
C LEU A 58 10.94 15.86 -8.72
N GLU A 59 9.84 16.51 -8.34
CA GLU A 59 9.78 17.96 -8.13
C GLU A 59 10.48 18.39 -6.85
N SER A 60 10.18 17.73 -5.72
CA SER A 60 10.69 18.14 -4.39
C SER A 60 12.07 17.57 -4.05
N GLY A 61 12.50 16.50 -4.71
CA GLY A 61 13.68 15.72 -4.35
C GLY A 61 13.57 15.02 -3.00
N ARG A 62 12.35 14.85 -2.47
CA ARG A 62 12.13 14.38 -1.10
C ARG A 62 10.94 13.43 -0.99
N PHE A 63 11.01 12.51 -0.05
CA PHE A 63 9.86 11.70 0.37
C PHE A 63 9.96 11.35 1.85
N ALA A 64 8.80 11.11 2.46
CA ALA A 64 8.69 10.44 3.75
C ALA A 64 8.17 9.01 3.53
N ALA A 65 8.78 8.05 4.22
CA ALA A 65 8.39 6.65 4.21
C ALA A 65 7.89 6.24 5.59
N THR A 66 6.70 5.64 5.65
CA THR A 66 6.09 5.12 6.88
C THR A 66 5.96 3.59 6.77
N VAL A 67 6.45 2.88 7.78
CA VAL A 67 6.29 1.42 7.91
C VAL A 67 4.91 1.14 8.48
N LEU A 68 4.05 0.46 7.72
CA LEU A 68 2.68 0.15 8.17
C LEU A 68 2.68 -1.00 9.18
N ALA A 69 1.86 -0.89 10.21
CA ALA A 69 1.61 -1.94 11.18
C ALA A 69 0.63 -2.99 10.65
N GLU A 70 0.68 -4.21 11.18
CA GLU A 70 -0.27 -5.28 10.85
C GLU A 70 -1.73 -4.91 11.12
N ASP A 71 -2.01 -3.95 11.99
CA ASP A 71 -3.37 -3.47 12.26
C ASP A 71 -3.89 -2.42 11.26
N ALA A 72 -3.06 -1.96 10.31
CA ALA A 72 -3.43 -0.89 9.38
C ALA A 72 -4.71 -1.24 8.60
N PRO A 73 -5.77 -0.41 8.64
CA PRO A 73 -7.05 -0.78 8.04
C PRO A 73 -6.93 -0.88 6.52
N MET A 74 -7.69 -1.80 5.94
CA MET A 74 -7.75 -1.97 4.48
C MET A 74 -8.20 -0.71 3.75
N GLU A 75 -8.93 0.17 4.43
CA GLU A 75 -9.37 1.46 3.91
C GLU A 75 -8.23 2.46 3.75
N LEU A 76 -7.29 2.51 4.70
CA LEU A 76 -6.07 3.30 4.58
C LEU A 76 -5.23 2.77 3.41
N ILE A 77 -4.99 1.46 3.38
CA ILE A 77 -4.21 0.82 2.31
C ILE A 77 -4.88 1.04 0.94
N GLY A 78 -6.20 0.92 0.88
CA GLY A 78 -7.02 1.14 -0.30
C GLY A 78 -6.92 2.56 -0.84
N THR A 79 -7.13 3.54 0.04
CA THR A 79 -7.06 4.97 -0.26
C THR A 79 -5.71 5.33 -0.91
N PHE A 80 -4.62 4.84 -0.35
CA PHE A 80 -3.29 5.14 -0.86
C PHE A 80 -2.82 4.20 -1.99
N GLY A 81 -3.37 2.99 -2.11
CA GLY A 81 -2.98 1.99 -3.10
C GLY A 81 -3.78 2.03 -4.42
N PHE A 82 -5.05 2.40 -4.38
CA PHE A 82 -5.98 2.27 -5.52
C PHE A 82 -6.55 3.60 -6.03
N HIS A 83 -6.32 4.71 -5.33
CA HIS A 83 -6.67 6.05 -5.81
C HIS A 83 -5.43 6.83 -6.25
N THR A 84 -5.63 7.95 -6.94
CA THR A 84 -4.56 8.89 -7.32
C THR A 84 -4.65 10.18 -6.51
N SER A 85 -3.51 10.69 -6.06
CA SER A 85 -3.44 11.98 -5.35
C SER A 85 -3.70 13.17 -6.27
N ALA A 86 -3.81 12.94 -7.59
CA ALA A 86 -4.17 13.98 -8.56
C ALA A 86 -5.64 14.43 -8.38
N ASP A 87 -6.53 13.48 -8.09
CA ASP A 87 -7.98 13.67 -8.11
C ASP A 87 -8.64 13.47 -6.74
N THR A 88 -7.92 12.88 -5.78
CA THR A 88 -8.42 12.56 -4.43
C THR A 88 -7.48 13.13 -3.37
N ASP A 89 -8.02 13.90 -2.41
CA ASP A 89 -7.27 14.24 -1.18
C ASP A 89 -7.27 13.03 -0.23
N LYS A 90 -6.29 12.15 -0.45
CA LYS A 90 -6.10 10.92 0.33
C LYS A 90 -5.85 11.14 1.82
N PHE A 91 -5.41 12.34 2.21
CA PHE A 91 -5.09 12.67 3.59
C PHE A 91 -6.29 13.22 4.36
N ALA A 92 -7.42 13.51 3.68
CA ALA A 92 -8.59 14.12 4.32
C ALA A 92 -9.19 13.24 5.43
N ALA A 93 -9.06 11.93 5.31
CA ALA A 93 -9.58 10.95 6.27
C ALA A 93 -8.51 10.42 7.23
N CYS A 94 -7.29 10.98 7.23
CA CYS A 94 -6.17 10.44 7.97
C CYS A 94 -5.55 11.44 8.94
N ALA A 95 -5.07 10.94 10.08
CA ALA A 95 -4.20 11.71 10.96
C ALA A 95 -2.82 11.86 10.32
N SER A 96 -2.44 13.10 9.96
CA SER A 96 -1.15 13.40 9.31
C SER A 96 -0.36 14.48 10.03
N ALA A 97 0.96 14.39 9.95
CA ALA A 97 1.90 15.42 10.38
C ALA A 97 2.85 15.76 9.22
N VAL A 98 3.80 16.65 9.46
CA VAL A 98 4.88 17.00 8.51
C VAL A 98 6.23 16.81 9.18
N ASP A 99 7.23 16.39 8.42
CA ASP A 99 8.61 16.31 8.89
C ASP A 99 9.34 17.67 8.83
N GLY A 100 10.62 17.71 9.22
CA GLY A 100 11.42 18.94 9.19
C GLY A 100 11.66 19.52 7.80
N ALA A 101 11.34 18.77 6.73
CA ALA A 101 11.38 19.24 5.34
C ALA A 101 9.98 19.53 4.77
N GLU A 102 8.97 19.65 5.63
CA GLU A 102 7.57 19.90 5.30
C GLU A 102 6.92 18.82 4.42
N VAL A 103 7.46 17.60 4.41
CA VAL A 103 6.85 16.46 3.72
C VAL A 103 5.76 15.87 4.61
N PRO A 104 4.51 15.74 4.11
CA PRO A 104 3.43 15.15 4.89
C PRO A 104 3.68 13.66 5.10
N TYR A 105 3.29 13.12 6.25
CA TYR A 105 3.24 11.68 6.49
C TYR A 105 2.02 11.31 7.34
N VAL A 106 1.54 10.08 7.19
CA VAL A 106 0.44 9.55 8.00
C VAL A 106 0.99 9.04 9.33
N THR A 107 0.35 9.41 10.43
CA THR A 107 0.82 9.14 11.80
C THR A 107 0.14 7.92 12.42
N GLU A 108 -1.08 7.62 12.00
CA GLU A 108 -1.83 6.44 12.46
C GLU A 108 -1.35 5.16 11.76
N HIS A 109 -1.44 4.04 12.45
CA HIS A 109 -1.06 2.70 11.94
C HIS A 109 0.37 2.61 11.36
N GLY A 110 1.24 3.55 11.72
CA GLY A 110 2.66 3.56 11.39
C GLY A 110 3.52 3.13 12.57
N LEU A 111 4.52 2.29 12.33
CA LEU A 111 5.50 1.86 13.34
C LEU A 111 6.73 2.77 13.37
N ALA A 112 7.17 3.21 12.20
CA ALA A 112 8.34 4.07 12.05
C ALA A 112 8.19 4.96 10.82
N ARG A 113 8.83 6.13 10.86
CA ARG A 113 8.89 7.11 9.77
C ARG A 113 10.33 7.47 9.45
N PHE A 114 10.61 7.65 8.17
CA PHE A 114 11.89 8.10 7.64
C PHE A 114 11.69 9.28 6.71
N SER A 115 12.44 10.35 6.90
CA SER A 115 12.51 11.50 5.99
C SER A 115 13.72 11.38 5.11
N VAL A 116 13.53 11.38 3.79
CA VAL A 116 14.57 11.02 2.83
C VAL A 116 14.76 12.13 1.80
N ARG A 117 16.02 12.55 1.63
CA ARG A 117 16.45 13.38 0.51
C ARG A 117 16.98 12.49 -0.60
N VAL A 118 16.35 12.56 -1.78
CA VAL A 118 16.76 11.80 -2.96
C VAL A 118 18.11 12.31 -3.45
N THR A 119 19.04 11.39 -3.66
CA THR A 119 20.37 11.66 -4.22
C THR A 119 20.51 11.12 -5.64
N GLU A 120 19.79 10.05 -5.96
CA GLU A 120 19.79 9.45 -7.30
C GLU A 120 18.39 9.01 -7.72
N THR A 121 18.11 9.11 -9.01
CA THR A 121 16.90 8.58 -9.64
C THR A 121 17.30 7.74 -10.83
N ILE A 122 16.98 6.45 -10.78
CA ILE A 122 17.40 5.47 -11.79
C ILE A 122 16.17 5.02 -12.55
N ASP A 123 16.19 5.16 -13.88
CA ASP A 123 15.15 4.64 -14.76
C ASP A 123 15.28 3.11 -14.88
N VAL A 124 14.22 2.39 -14.48
CA VAL A 124 14.16 0.93 -14.54
C VAL A 124 12.98 0.44 -15.37
N GLY A 125 12.56 1.23 -16.36
CA GLY A 125 11.49 0.87 -17.31
C GLY A 125 10.16 1.55 -16.95
N SER A 126 9.19 0.81 -16.41
CA SER A 126 7.89 1.39 -16.00
C SER A 126 7.96 2.18 -14.69
N HIS A 127 9.07 2.08 -13.97
CA HIS A 127 9.29 2.68 -12.66
C HIS A 127 10.55 3.53 -12.65
N TYR A 128 10.62 4.45 -11.69
CA TYR A 128 11.88 4.99 -11.20
C TYR A 128 12.25 4.30 -9.89
N LEU A 129 13.53 3.97 -9.74
CA LEU A 129 14.13 3.63 -8.45
C LEU A 129 14.76 4.91 -7.89
N PHE A 130 14.15 5.44 -6.83
CA PHE A 130 14.72 6.55 -6.07
C PHE A 130 15.67 5.99 -5.01
N VAL A 131 16.86 6.57 -4.91
CA VAL A 131 17.83 6.29 -3.84
C VAL A 131 18.08 7.59 -3.11
N GLY A 132 18.04 7.57 -1.77
CA GLY A 132 18.17 8.78 -0.98
C GLY A 132 18.68 8.53 0.42
N VAL A 133 19.31 9.58 0.96
CA VAL A 133 19.86 9.60 2.32
C VAL A 133 18.76 9.95 3.31
N VAL A 134 18.69 9.19 4.40
CA VAL A 134 17.80 9.45 5.52
C VAL A 134 18.32 10.65 6.31
N GLU A 135 17.49 11.67 6.46
CA GLU A 135 17.80 12.89 7.23
C GLU A 135 17.15 12.87 8.61
N GLU A 136 15.98 12.24 8.74
CA GLU A 136 15.30 12.00 10.01
C GLU A 136 14.74 10.58 10.06
N ALA A 137 14.72 9.97 11.24
CA ALA A 137 14.07 8.70 11.49
C ALA A 137 13.40 8.73 12.87
N GLU A 138 12.17 8.24 12.97
CA GLU A 138 11.39 8.25 14.20
C GLU A 138 10.61 6.94 14.36
N VAL A 139 10.58 6.41 15.58
CA VAL A 139 9.65 5.34 15.97
C VAL A 139 8.32 5.99 16.35
N LEU A 140 7.25 5.63 15.64
CA LEU A 140 5.92 6.20 15.85
C LEU A 140 5.10 5.38 16.86
N SER A 141 5.21 4.05 16.80
CA SER A 141 4.49 3.14 17.69
C SER A 141 5.17 1.75 17.76
N ALA A 142 4.70 0.92 18.69
CA ALA A 142 5.14 -0.48 18.81
C ALA A 142 4.12 -1.42 18.15
N GLY A 143 4.59 -2.55 17.63
CA GLY A 143 3.75 -3.55 16.97
C GLY A 143 4.53 -4.32 15.89
N ASP A 144 3.83 -5.22 15.21
CA ASP A 144 4.41 -6.01 14.13
C ASP A 144 4.24 -5.31 12.77
N PRO A 145 5.29 -5.29 11.91
CA PRO A 145 5.21 -4.66 10.60
C PRO A 145 4.35 -5.48 9.64
N LEU A 146 3.47 -4.81 8.91
CA LEU A 146 2.67 -5.44 7.88
C LEU A 146 3.56 -5.94 6.75
N THR A 147 3.68 -7.25 6.63
CA THR A 147 4.36 -7.87 5.49
C THR A 147 3.44 -7.96 4.29
N TYR A 148 4.00 -7.91 3.08
CA TYR A 148 3.23 -8.13 1.86
C TYR A 148 2.61 -9.53 1.82
N ALA A 149 3.26 -10.53 2.45
CA ALA A 149 2.69 -11.86 2.59
C ALA A 149 1.45 -11.88 3.49
N TYR A 150 1.51 -11.23 4.66
CA TYR A 150 0.37 -11.09 5.56
C TYR A 150 -0.78 -10.30 4.92
N TYR A 151 -0.47 -9.22 4.20
CA TYR A 151 -1.45 -8.42 3.46
C TYR A 151 -2.28 -9.29 2.48
N HIS A 152 -1.64 -10.18 1.73
CA HIS A 152 -2.34 -11.09 0.81
C HIS A 152 -3.05 -12.23 1.54
N ALA A 153 -2.38 -12.91 2.47
CA ALA A 153 -2.88 -14.13 3.08
C ALA A 153 -3.98 -13.90 4.13
N VAL A 154 -3.85 -12.84 4.93
CA VAL A 154 -4.74 -12.56 6.06
C VAL A 154 -5.72 -11.44 5.73
N LYS A 155 -5.27 -10.36 5.08
CA LYS A 155 -6.14 -9.22 4.76
C LYS A 155 -6.87 -9.33 3.43
N GLY A 156 -6.65 -10.40 2.66
CA GLY A 156 -7.25 -10.58 1.34
C GLY A 156 -6.88 -9.48 0.34
N GLY A 157 -5.75 -8.83 0.57
CA GLY A 157 -5.30 -7.68 -0.19
C GLY A 157 -5.05 -7.98 -1.66
N LYS A 158 -5.24 -6.97 -2.50
CA LYS A 158 -4.96 -7.00 -3.93
C LYS A 158 -3.80 -6.09 -4.30
N THR A 159 -3.14 -6.38 -5.41
CA THR A 159 -2.00 -5.63 -5.91
C THR A 159 -2.44 -4.74 -7.06
N PRO A 160 -2.39 -3.41 -6.91
CA PRO A 160 -2.76 -2.49 -7.98
C PRO A 160 -1.90 -2.69 -9.24
N PRO A 161 -2.44 -2.43 -10.45
CA PRO A 161 -1.71 -2.58 -11.71
C PRO A 161 -0.41 -1.76 -11.81
N LYS A 162 -0.33 -0.66 -11.04
CA LYS A 162 0.84 0.23 -11.01
C LYS A 162 1.90 -0.21 -10.00
N ALA A 163 1.69 -1.25 -9.20
CA ALA A 163 2.73 -1.74 -8.30
C ALA A 163 3.86 -2.43 -9.09
N ALA A 164 5.12 -2.26 -8.64
CA ALA A 164 6.28 -2.91 -9.26
C ALA A 164 6.19 -4.45 -9.24
N THR A 165 5.46 -4.99 -8.26
CA THR A 165 5.24 -6.41 -8.06
C THR A 165 3.94 -6.92 -8.69
N TYR A 166 3.24 -6.09 -9.48
CA TYR A 166 2.04 -6.51 -10.19
C TYR A 166 2.36 -7.64 -11.18
N ASN A 167 1.57 -8.70 -11.10
CA ASN A 167 1.79 -9.92 -11.87
C ASN A 167 0.56 -10.29 -12.72
N ASN A 168 -0.02 -9.32 -13.42
CA ASN A 168 -1.18 -9.51 -14.31
C ASN A 168 -2.40 -10.13 -13.61
N GLY A 169 -2.61 -9.84 -12.33
CA GLY A 169 -3.70 -10.42 -11.54
C GLY A 169 -3.51 -11.88 -11.13
N ASP A 170 -2.39 -12.51 -11.48
CA ASP A 170 -2.03 -13.87 -11.02
C ASP A 170 -1.38 -13.78 -9.61
N GLU A 171 -2.19 -13.32 -8.67
CA GLU A 171 -1.87 -13.22 -7.24
C GLU A 171 -1.95 -14.60 -6.59
N ALA A 172 -0.96 -14.96 -5.77
CA ALA A 172 -0.98 -16.21 -5.04
C ALA A 172 -1.37 -16.02 -3.59
N ALA A 173 -2.14 -16.99 -3.07
CA ALA A 173 -2.00 -17.43 -1.70
C ALA A 173 -0.53 -17.78 -1.44
N VAL A 174 0.12 -17.06 -0.51
CA VAL A 174 1.53 -17.24 -0.20
C VAL A 174 1.71 -18.57 0.52
N PRO A 175 2.51 -19.52 0.01
CA PRO A 175 2.82 -20.74 0.74
C PRO A 175 3.70 -20.39 1.96
N GLY A 176 3.27 -20.75 3.16
CA GLY A 176 4.15 -20.76 4.34
C GLY A 176 3.85 -19.74 5.45
N VAL A 177 2.80 -18.92 5.33
CA VAL A 177 2.18 -18.34 6.54
C VAL A 177 1.34 -19.47 7.12
N THR A 178 1.89 -20.19 8.09
CA THR A 178 1.05 -21.05 8.94
C THR A 178 0.05 -20.13 9.60
N GLU A 179 -1.23 -20.42 9.41
CA GLU A 179 -2.31 -19.81 10.17
C GLU A 179 -1.93 -19.87 11.65
N THR A 180 -1.45 -18.77 12.23
CA THR A 180 -1.64 -18.57 13.66
C THR A 180 -3.08 -18.12 13.80
N ALA A 181 -3.95 -19.12 13.76
CA ALA A 181 -5.37 -18.98 14.02
C ALA A 181 -5.55 -18.41 15.44
N ALA A 182 -5.69 -17.09 15.54
CA ALA A 182 -6.53 -16.51 16.58
C ALA A 182 -7.96 -16.69 16.07
N GLY A 183 -8.62 -17.71 16.60
CA GLY A 183 -9.86 -18.30 16.06
C GLY A 183 -10.95 -17.28 15.72
N ALA A 184 -11.32 -17.27 14.44
CA ALA A 184 -12.66 -16.84 14.06
C ALA A 184 -13.64 -17.98 14.45
N PRO A 185 -14.74 -17.69 15.15
CA PRO A 185 -15.75 -18.70 15.43
C PRO A 185 -16.38 -19.17 14.12
N GLU A 186 -16.61 -20.49 14.00
CA GLU A 186 -17.42 -21.08 12.92
C GLU A 186 -18.83 -20.45 12.94
N ALA A 187 -19.02 -19.42 12.13
CA ALA A 187 -20.33 -18.87 11.81
C ALA A 187 -20.75 -19.45 10.46
N GLY A 188 -21.91 -20.11 10.42
CA GLY A 188 -22.39 -20.82 9.24
C GLY A 188 -22.40 -19.95 7.99
N LYS A 189 -22.15 -20.60 6.85
CA LYS A 189 -22.08 -20.05 5.48
C LYS A 189 -22.83 -18.73 5.30
N LYS A 190 -22.11 -17.61 5.40
CA LYS A 190 -22.68 -16.29 5.11
C LYS A 190 -22.39 -15.92 3.67
N ILE A 191 -23.41 -15.42 2.98
CA ILE A 191 -23.23 -14.82 1.66
C ILE A 191 -22.63 -13.44 1.86
N ALA A 192 -21.50 -13.18 1.21
CA ALA A 192 -20.88 -11.86 1.14
C ALA A 192 -20.53 -11.50 -0.30
N TRP A 193 -20.19 -10.24 -0.54
CA TRP A 193 -19.82 -9.72 -1.85
C TRP A 193 -18.38 -9.21 -1.80
N ARG A 194 -17.51 -9.76 -2.65
CA ARG A 194 -16.10 -9.39 -2.73
C ARG A 194 -15.82 -8.48 -3.93
N CYS A 195 -15.22 -7.32 -3.70
CA CYS A 195 -14.74 -6.46 -4.77
C CYS A 195 -13.56 -7.12 -5.50
N THR A 196 -13.70 -7.32 -6.80
CA THR A 196 -12.66 -7.92 -7.66
C THR A 196 -11.46 -7.00 -7.92
N ILE A 197 -11.57 -5.71 -7.59
CA ILE A 197 -10.48 -4.73 -7.77
C ILE A 197 -9.55 -4.67 -6.55
N CYS A 198 -10.12 -4.57 -5.33
CA CYS A 198 -9.33 -4.34 -4.12
C CYS A 198 -9.48 -5.43 -3.05
N GLY A 199 -10.41 -6.38 -3.23
CA GLY A 199 -10.65 -7.48 -2.29
C GLY A 199 -11.63 -7.17 -1.15
N TYR A 200 -12.16 -5.95 -1.06
CA TYR A 200 -13.12 -5.55 -0.01
C TYR A 200 -14.32 -6.51 0.07
N ILE A 201 -14.70 -6.90 1.29
CA ILE A 201 -15.83 -7.79 1.57
C ILE A 201 -16.97 -6.96 2.16
N GLU A 202 -18.13 -7.00 1.52
CA GLU A 202 -19.38 -6.42 2.00
C GLU A 202 -20.34 -7.53 2.44
N GLU A 203 -20.88 -7.41 3.65
CA GLU A 203 -21.81 -8.35 4.26
C GLU A 203 -23.22 -7.73 4.37
N GLY A 204 -24.23 -8.53 4.70
CA GLY A 204 -25.58 -8.02 4.98
C GLY A 204 -26.49 -7.79 3.76
N TYR A 205 -26.03 -8.18 2.56
CA TYR A 205 -26.81 -8.11 1.31
C TYR A 205 -27.01 -9.50 0.69
N PRO A 206 -27.85 -10.38 1.27
CA PRO A 206 -27.99 -11.76 0.81
C PRO A 206 -28.52 -11.88 -0.64
N ASP A 207 -29.32 -10.91 -1.07
CA ASP A 207 -30.00 -10.91 -2.38
C ASP A 207 -29.28 -10.06 -3.45
N GLY A 208 -28.19 -9.38 -3.12
CA GLY A 208 -27.48 -8.47 -4.03
C GLY A 208 -27.15 -7.11 -3.44
N LEU A 209 -26.05 -6.53 -3.89
CA LEU A 209 -25.68 -5.15 -3.56
C LEU A 209 -26.68 -4.15 -4.19
N PRO A 210 -27.01 -3.04 -3.49
CA PRO A 210 -27.92 -2.01 -3.99
C PRO A 210 -27.50 -1.45 -5.35
N GLU A 211 -28.46 -0.96 -6.14
CA GLU A 211 -28.14 -0.21 -7.36
C GLU A 211 -27.33 1.05 -7.03
N GLY A 212 -26.27 1.31 -7.81
CA GLY A 212 -25.36 2.43 -7.57
C GLY A 212 -24.39 2.24 -6.40
N TYR A 213 -24.33 1.05 -5.78
CA TYR A 213 -23.33 0.77 -4.75
C TYR A 213 -21.91 0.89 -5.33
N MET A 214 -21.04 1.58 -4.58
CA MET A 214 -19.64 1.83 -4.93
C MET A 214 -18.75 1.29 -3.83
N CYS A 215 -17.70 0.57 -4.20
CA CYS A 215 -16.72 0.04 -3.24
C CYS A 215 -16.13 1.20 -2.42
N PRO A 216 -16.23 1.17 -1.08
CA PRO A 216 -15.68 2.24 -0.24
C PRO A 216 -14.16 2.34 -0.33
N ILE A 217 -13.49 1.23 -0.67
CA ILE A 217 -12.03 1.13 -0.68
C ILE A 217 -11.42 1.64 -1.99
N CYS A 218 -11.98 1.28 -3.15
CA CYS A 218 -11.39 1.61 -4.46
C CYS A 218 -12.33 2.35 -5.42
N GLY A 219 -13.57 2.61 -5.02
CA GLY A 219 -14.57 3.26 -5.88
C GLY A 219 -15.05 2.41 -7.06
N ALA A 220 -14.74 1.12 -7.12
CA ALA A 220 -15.26 0.25 -8.16
C ALA A 220 -16.79 0.09 -8.03
N PRO A 221 -17.54 0.09 -9.15
CA PRO A 221 -18.99 -0.01 -9.11
C PRO A 221 -19.43 -1.45 -8.76
N ARG A 222 -20.70 -1.63 -8.40
CA ARG A 222 -21.24 -2.92 -7.95
C ARG A 222 -21.02 -4.09 -8.91
N GLU A 223 -20.90 -3.84 -10.22
CA GLU A 223 -20.64 -4.86 -11.25
C GLU A 223 -19.26 -5.52 -11.08
N MET A 224 -18.36 -4.86 -10.35
CA MET A 224 -17.03 -5.37 -10.04
C MET A 224 -17.02 -6.16 -8.72
N PHE A 225 -18.17 -6.58 -8.20
CA PHE A 225 -18.28 -7.48 -7.05
C PHE A 225 -18.70 -8.88 -7.47
N GLU A 226 -18.09 -9.88 -6.85
CA GLU A 226 -18.46 -11.28 -6.99
C GLU A 226 -19.06 -11.82 -5.69
N ARG A 227 -20.04 -12.72 -5.81
CA ARG A 227 -20.64 -13.39 -4.65
C ARG A 227 -19.67 -14.44 -4.10
N VAL A 228 -19.39 -14.37 -2.80
CA VAL A 228 -18.54 -15.34 -2.07
C VAL A 228 -19.30 -15.93 -0.88
N GLU A 229 -18.91 -17.15 -0.49
CA GLU A 229 -19.37 -17.79 0.74
C GLU A 229 -18.24 -17.69 1.76
N LEU A 230 -18.53 -17.11 2.93
CA LEU A 230 -17.65 -17.05 4.11
C LEU A 230 -18.01 -18.18 5.08
#